data_AF-A0ABC9KQ19-F1
#
_entry.id   AF-A0ABC9KQ19-F1
#
_cell.length_a   1.000
_cell.length_b   1.000
_cell.length_c   1.000
_cell.angle_alpha   90.00
_cell.angle_beta   90.00
_cell.angle_gamma   90.00
#
_symmetry.space_group_name_H-M   'P 1'
#
loop_
_entity.id
_entity.type
_entity.pdbx_description
1 polymer ?
#
loop_
_entity_poly.entity_id
_entity_poly.type
_entity_poly.pdbx_seq_one_letter_code
_entity_poly.pdbx_strand_id
1 'polypeptide(L)'
;MSLSIVHTRAALGVNAPPITVEVHISKGLPGLTMVGLPETTVKEARDRVRSAIINSGYEYPAKKITINLAPADLPKEGGRYDLPIAIALLAASEQLTANKLDEYELVGELALTGALRGVPGAISSATEAIKSGRKIIVAKDNEDEVGLINGEGCLIADHLQAVCAFLEGKHALERPKPTDAVSRALQHDLSDVVGQEQGKRGLEITAAGRHNLLLIGPPGTGKTMLASRINGLLPDLSNEEALESAAILSLVNAESVQKQWRQRPFRSPHHSASLTAMVGGGAIPGPGEISLAHNGVLVMTPTY
;
A
#
# COMPACT_ATOMS: atom_id res chain seq x y z
N MET A 1 -9.78 -24.67 -20.32
CA MET A 1 -10.78 -24.87 -19.24
C MET A 1 -11.64 -23.61 -19.17
N SER A 2 -12.95 -23.73 -18.99
CA SER A 2 -13.86 -22.57 -18.96
C SER A 2 -13.88 -21.81 -17.62
N LEU A 3 -13.09 -22.25 -16.64
CA LEU A 3 -12.92 -21.61 -15.33
C LEU A 3 -11.44 -21.24 -15.15
N SER A 4 -11.17 -20.01 -14.73
CA SER A 4 -9.86 -19.56 -14.28
C SER A 4 -9.97 -18.97 -12.88
N ILE A 5 -8.93 -19.17 -12.08
CA ILE A 5 -8.81 -18.66 -10.73
C ILE A 5 -7.51 -17.86 -10.64
N VAL A 6 -7.59 -16.65 -10.09
CA VAL A 6 -6.43 -15.75 -9.89
C VAL A 6 -6.46 -15.24 -8.46
N HIS A 7 -5.30 -15.21 -7.82
CA HIS A 7 -5.15 -14.65 -6.47
C HIS A 7 -4.83 -13.16 -6.52
N THR A 8 -5.42 -12.42 -5.58
CA THR A 8 -5.19 -10.98 -5.38
C THR A 8 -5.43 -10.62 -3.91
N ARG A 9 -5.33 -9.34 -3.56
CA ARG A 9 -5.51 -8.84 -2.20
C ARG A 9 -6.45 -7.63 -2.15
N ALA A 10 -7.28 -7.59 -1.11
CA ALA A 10 -8.02 -6.37 -0.79
C ALA A 10 -7.09 -5.35 -0.11
N ALA A 11 -7.52 -4.09 0.00
CA ALA A 11 -6.94 -3.14 0.95
C ALA A 11 -7.92 -2.89 2.09
N LEU A 12 -7.49 -3.20 3.30
CA LEU A 12 -8.24 -2.93 4.52
C LEU A 12 -7.31 -2.24 5.53
N GLY A 13 -7.18 -0.92 5.39
CA GLY A 13 -6.18 -0.16 6.12
C GLY A 13 -4.78 -0.70 5.82
N VAL A 14 -4.03 -1.05 6.87
CA VAL A 14 -2.68 -1.64 6.76
C VAL A 14 -2.69 -3.13 6.42
N ASN A 15 -3.86 -3.79 6.48
CA ASN A 15 -4.00 -5.21 6.19
C ASN A 15 -4.36 -5.45 4.72
N ALA A 16 -3.91 -6.59 4.20
CA ALA A 16 -4.21 -7.03 2.85
C ALA A 16 -4.75 -8.48 2.85
N PRO A 17 -6.06 -8.68 3.12
CA PRO A 17 -6.64 -10.01 3.17
C PRO A 17 -6.73 -10.66 1.78
N PRO A 18 -6.63 -12.00 1.69
CA PRO A 18 -6.67 -12.72 0.42
C PRO A 18 -8.03 -12.60 -0.27
N ILE A 19 -7.97 -12.34 -1.58
CA ILE A 19 -9.12 -12.34 -2.50
C ILE A 19 -8.81 -13.28 -3.64
N THR A 20 -9.83 -13.99 -4.11
CA THR A 20 -9.74 -14.82 -5.30
C THR A 20 -10.69 -14.27 -6.36
N VAL A 21 -10.17 -14.10 -7.58
CA VAL A 21 -10.93 -13.72 -8.77
C VAL A 21 -11.18 -14.98 -9.59
N GLU A 22 -12.44 -15.39 -9.65
CA GLU A 22 -12.88 -16.56 -10.40
C GLU A 22 -13.61 -16.08 -11.64
N VAL A 23 -13.18 -16.54 -12.82
CA VAL A 23 -13.81 -16.20 -14.10
C VAL A 23 -14.31 -17.46 -14.77
N HIS A 24 -15.62 -17.51 -15.00
CA HIS A 24 -16.27 -18.58 -15.75
C HIS A 24 -16.83 -18.08 -17.08
N ILE A 25 -16.48 -18.76 -18.17
CA ILE A 25 -16.98 -18.47 -19.52
C ILE A 25 -17.89 -19.60 -19.98
N SER A 26 -19.17 -19.27 -20.18
CA SER A 26 -20.21 -20.22 -20.60
C SER A 26 -20.75 -19.92 -21.99
N LYS A 27 -21.41 -20.91 -22.61
CA LYS A 27 -22.12 -20.73 -23.87
C LYS A 27 -23.39 -19.89 -23.63
N GLY A 28 -23.68 -18.93 -24.51
CA GLY A 28 -24.86 -18.07 -24.41
C GLY A 28 -24.64 -16.72 -25.07
N LEU A 29 -25.64 -15.84 -24.96
CA LEU A 29 -25.52 -14.46 -25.45
C LEU A 29 -24.38 -13.72 -24.72
N PRO A 30 -23.62 -12.86 -25.42
CA PRO A 30 -22.58 -12.06 -24.80
C PRO A 30 -23.13 -11.23 -23.64
N GLY A 31 -22.47 -11.31 -22.49
CA GLY A 31 -22.88 -10.59 -21.30
C GLY A 31 -21.89 -10.79 -20.17
N LEU A 32 -21.73 -9.77 -19.32
CA LEU A 32 -20.87 -9.82 -18.14
C LEU A 32 -21.72 -9.73 -16.87
N THR A 33 -21.49 -10.65 -15.94
CA THR A 33 -22.02 -10.58 -14.58
C THR A 33 -20.84 -10.56 -13.61
N MET A 34 -20.79 -9.59 -12.71
CA MET A 34 -19.80 -9.53 -11.64
C MET A 34 -20.49 -9.68 -10.28
N VAL A 35 -19.96 -10.57 -9.44
CA VAL A 35 -20.47 -10.91 -8.10
C VAL A 35 -19.41 -10.54 -7.07
N GLY A 36 -19.84 -9.95 -5.96
CA GLY A 36 -18.96 -9.57 -4.85
C GLY A 36 -18.39 -8.15 -4.90
N LEU A 37 -18.77 -7.33 -5.90
CA LEU A 37 -18.34 -5.93 -6.07
C LEU A 37 -19.54 -4.94 -6.01
N PRO A 38 -19.31 -3.66 -5.63
CA PRO A 38 -20.29 -2.58 -5.76
C PRO A 38 -20.66 -2.27 -7.21
N GLU A 39 -21.92 -1.87 -7.47
CA GLU A 39 -22.45 -1.70 -8.84
C GLU A 39 -21.69 -0.65 -9.68
N THR A 40 -21.22 0.44 -9.08
CA THR A 40 -20.47 1.50 -9.77
C THR A 40 -19.08 1.02 -10.20
N THR A 41 -18.32 0.44 -9.27
CA THR A 41 -17.01 -0.17 -9.54
C THR A 41 -17.11 -1.27 -10.60
N VAL A 42 -18.23 -2.02 -10.61
CA VAL A 42 -18.51 -3.03 -11.63
C VAL A 42 -18.58 -2.44 -13.03
N LYS A 43 -19.31 -1.33 -13.20
CA LYS A 43 -19.48 -0.69 -14.52
C LYS A 43 -18.14 -0.16 -15.03
N GLU A 44 -17.36 0.49 -14.16
CA GLU A 44 -16.08 1.06 -14.52
C GLU A 44 -15.03 -0.01 -14.86
N ALA A 45 -14.87 -1.03 -14.00
CA ALA A 45 -13.90 -2.10 -14.22
C ALA A 45 -14.21 -2.88 -15.51
N ARG A 46 -15.49 -3.14 -15.81
CA ARG A 46 -15.91 -3.79 -17.07
C ARG A 46 -15.36 -3.06 -18.29
N ASP A 47 -15.66 -1.76 -18.40
CA ASP A 47 -15.34 -1.00 -19.61
C ASP A 47 -13.83 -0.76 -19.72
N ARG A 48 -13.15 -0.65 -18.57
CA ARG A 48 -11.70 -0.47 -18.46
C ARG A 48 -10.92 -1.72 -18.83
N VAL A 49 -11.24 -2.86 -18.23
CA VAL A 49 -10.63 -4.17 -18.54
C VAL A 49 -10.87 -4.54 -19.99
N ARG A 50 -12.10 -4.35 -20.50
CA ARG A 50 -12.42 -4.62 -21.90
C ARG A 50 -11.53 -3.84 -22.86
N SER A 51 -11.39 -2.54 -22.63
CA SER A 51 -10.55 -1.68 -23.47
C SER A 51 -9.07 -2.05 -23.35
N ALA A 52 -8.59 -2.31 -22.13
CA ALA A 52 -7.22 -2.72 -21.87
C ALA A 52 -6.84 -4.02 -22.61
N ILE A 53 -7.73 -5.02 -22.60
CA ILE A 53 -7.53 -6.30 -23.32
C ILE A 53 -7.42 -6.07 -24.83
N ILE A 54 -8.37 -5.33 -25.42
CA ILE A 54 -8.41 -5.07 -26.87
C ILE A 54 -7.18 -4.27 -27.30
N ASN A 55 -6.85 -3.21 -26.57
CA ASN A 55 -5.69 -2.35 -26.89
C ASN A 55 -4.35 -3.04 -26.61
N SER A 56 -4.35 -4.11 -25.80
CA SER A 56 -3.20 -4.99 -25.62
C SER A 56 -3.07 -6.07 -26.69
N GLY A 57 -3.94 -6.08 -27.72
CA GLY A 57 -3.87 -7.04 -28.84
C GLY A 57 -4.51 -8.39 -28.56
N TYR A 58 -5.30 -8.52 -27.49
CA TYR A 58 -6.06 -9.73 -27.16
C TYR A 58 -7.53 -9.58 -27.55
N GLU A 59 -8.22 -10.70 -27.73
CA GLU A 59 -9.64 -10.73 -28.04
C GLU A 59 -10.48 -10.65 -26.75
N TYR A 60 -11.45 -9.74 -26.68
CA TYR A 60 -12.42 -9.77 -25.60
C TYR A 60 -13.52 -10.82 -25.89
N PRO A 61 -13.71 -11.86 -25.07
CA PRO A 61 -14.58 -12.97 -25.40
C PRO A 61 -16.05 -12.54 -25.55
N ALA A 62 -16.63 -12.76 -26.73
CA ALA A 62 -18.05 -12.53 -27.01
C ALA A 62 -18.94 -13.68 -26.50
N LYS A 63 -18.84 -14.01 -25.20
CA LYS A 63 -19.55 -15.09 -24.53
C LYS A 63 -20.19 -14.60 -23.23
N LYS A 64 -20.96 -15.45 -22.56
CA LYS A 64 -21.48 -15.15 -21.22
C LYS A 64 -20.38 -15.35 -20.19
N ILE A 65 -19.93 -14.27 -19.56
CA ILE A 65 -18.84 -14.20 -18.60
C ILE A 65 -19.42 -13.96 -17.21
N THR A 66 -18.99 -14.76 -16.24
CA THR A 66 -19.27 -14.54 -14.81
C THR A 66 -17.96 -14.37 -14.07
N ILE A 67 -17.81 -13.25 -13.38
CA ILE A 67 -16.66 -12.94 -12.53
C ILE A 67 -17.13 -12.92 -11.09
N ASN A 68 -16.49 -13.70 -10.23
CA ASN A 68 -16.75 -13.73 -8.80
C ASN A 68 -15.50 -13.29 -8.05
N LEU A 69 -15.65 -12.33 -7.12
CA LEU A 69 -14.59 -11.96 -6.21
C LEU A 69 -14.94 -12.48 -4.81
N ALA A 70 -14.16 -13.44 -4.32
CA ALA A 70 -14.37 -14.08 -3.03
C ALA A 70 -13.25 -13.75 -2.04
N PRO A 71 -13.54 -13.63 -0.72
CA PRO A 71 -14.87 -13.76 -0.11
C PRO A 71 -15.70 -12.46 -0.20
N ALA A 72 -17.03 -12.58 -0.07
CA ALA A 72 -17.98 -11.48 -0.33
C ALA A 72 -18.03 -10.41 0.77
N ASP A 73 -17.61 -10.75 1.99
CA ASP A 73 -17.63 -9.93 3.20
C ASP A 73 -16.54 -8.84 3.24
N LEU A 74 -15.48 -9.01 2.45
CA LEU A 74 -14.42 -8.02 2.35
C LEU A 74 -14.80 -6.84 1.44
N PRO A 75 -14.43 -5.58 1.80
CA PRO A 75 -14.67 -4.43 0.95
C PRO A 75 -13.83 -4.52 -0.32
N LYS A 76 -14.48 -4.33 -1.48
CA LYS A 76 -13.85 -4.42 -2.79
C LYS A 76 -14.10 -3.14 -3.56
N GLU A 77 -13.15 -2.22 -3.46
CA GLU A 77 -13.23 -0.91 -4.08
C GLU A 77 -11.97 -0.59 -4.88
N GLY A 78 -12.12 0.32 -5.84
CA GLY A 78 -11.04 0.82 -6.70
C GLY A 78 -10.64 -0.10 -7.85
N GLY A 79 -9.64 0.35 -8.62
CA GLY A 79 -9.16 -0.32 -9.84
C GLY A 79 -8.20 -1.49 -9.62
N ARG A 80 -7.80 -1.80 -8.38
CA ARG A 80 -6.79 -2.84 -8.08
C ARG A 80 -7.08 -4.24 -8.62
N TYR A 81 -8.35 -4.52 -8.91
CA TYR A 81 -8.82 -5.80 -9.40
C TYR A 81 -8.80 -5.90 -10.93
N ASP A 82 -8.48 -4.84 -11.66
CA ASP A 82 -8.51 -4.86 -13.12
C ASP A 82 -7.49 -5.85 -13.69
N LEU A 83 -6.24 -5.80 -13.21
CA LEU A 83 -5.19 -6.71 -13.63
C LEU A 83 -5.56 -8.18 -13.37
N PRO A 84 -5.91 -8.61 -12.13
CA PRO A 84 -6.28 -10.01 -11.90
C PRO A 84 -7.52 -10.42 -12.68
N ILE A 85 -8.50 -9.52 -12.88
CA ILE A 85 -9.68 -9.79 -13.73
C ILE A 85 -9.26 -10.02 -15.19
N ALA A 86 -8.41 -9.16 -15.74
CA ALA A 86 -7.94 -9.28 -17.12
C ALA A 86 -7.20 -10.61 -17.33
N ILE A 87 -6.27 -10.95 -16.44
CA ILE A 87 -5.51 -12.21 -16.51
C ILE A 87 -6.44 -13.43 -16.38
N ALA A 88 -7.38 -13.40 -15.43
CA ALA A 88 -8.35 -14.49 -15.27
C ALA A 88 -9.23 -14.66 -16.51
N LEU A 89 -9.62 -13.57 -17.17
CA LEU A 89 -10.41 -13.62 -18.41
C LEU A 89 -9.61 -14.17 -19.60
N LEU A 90 -8.34 -13.77 -19.74
CA LEU A 90 -7.45 -14.29 -20.78
C LEU A 90 -7.14 -15.78 -20.58
N ALA A 91 -6.94 -16.21 -19.33
CA ALA A 91 -6.76 -17.62 -19.00
C ALA A 91 -8.04 -18.46 -19.23
N ALA A 92 -9.21 -17.98 -18.79
CA ALA A 92 -10.49 -18.68 -18.99
C ALA A 92 -10.92 -18.73 -20.47
N SER A 93 -10.45 -17.78 -21.29
CA SER A 93 -10.66 -17.76 -22.74
C SER A 93 -9.59 -18.52 -23.53
N GLU A 94 -8.66 -19.19 -22.85
CA GLU A 94 -7.57 -19.99 -23.44
C GLU A 94 -6.61 -19.16 -24.32
N GLN A 95 -6.61 -17.84 -24.16
CA GLN A 95 -5.66 -16.92 -24.81
C GLN A 95 -4.33 -16.81 -24.06
N LEU A 96 -4.32 -17.23 -22.78
CA LEU A 96 -3.15 -17.23 -21.92
C LEU A 96 -2.92 -18.62 -21.35
N THR A 97 -1.76 -19.22 -21.67
CA THR A 97 -1.33 -20.48 -21.05
C THR A 97 -0.52 -20.19 -19.79
N ALA A 98 -1.20 -20.04 -18.65
CA ALA A 98 -0.58 -19.67 -17.37
C ALA A 98 -0.50 -20.86 -16.40
N ASN A 99 0.40 -21.81 -16.65
CA ASN A 99 0.55 -23.03 -15.84
C ASN A 99 1.02 -22.77 -14.39
N LYS A 100 1.47 -21.54 -14.09
CA LYS A 100 2.03 -21.15 -12.79
C LYS A 100 1.23 -20.03 -12.11
N LEU A 101 0.00 -19.79 -12.53
CA LEU A 101 -0.80 -18.67 -12.05
C LEU A 101 -0.99 -18.69 -10.53
N ASP A 102 -1.10 -19.89 -9.94
CA ASP A 102 -1.25 -20.09 -8.48
C ASP A 102 -0.02 -19.68 -7.66
N GLU A 103 1.16 -19.56 -8.28
CA GLU A 103 2.39 -19.07 -7.65
C GLU A 103 2.40 -17.54 -7.46
N TYR A 104 1.48 -16.82 -8.13
CA TYR A 104 1.46 -15.36 -8.18
C TYR A 104 0.15 -14.79 -7.64
N GLU A 105 0.27 -13.64 -6.99
CA GLU A 105 -0.83 -12.74 -6.71
C GLU A 105 -0.69 -11.49 -7.58
N LEU A 106 -1.80 -11.00 -8.12
CA LEU A 106 -1.82 -9.90 -9.08
C LEU A 106 -2.57 -8.72 -8.49
N VAL A 107 -1.95 -7.54 -8.47
CA VAL A 107 -2.56 -6.31 -7.93
C VAL A 107 -2.22 -5.14 -8.85
N GLY A 108 -3.24 -4.46 -9.39
CA GLY A 108 -3.01 -3.30 -10.24
C GLY A 108 -4.25 -2.81 -10.96
N GLU A 109 -4.30 -1.50 -11.20
CA GLU A 109 -5.29 -0.87 -12.06
C GLU A 109 -4.81 -0.90 -13.51
N LEU A 110 -5.75 -1.03 -14.46
CA LEU A 110 -5.43 -0.95 -15.89
C LEU A 110 -5.95 0.37 -16.47
N ALA A 111 -5.11 1.10 -17.20
CA ALA A 111 -5.59 2.14 -18.09
C ALA A 111 -6.31 1.52 -19.30
N LEU A 112 -7.13 2.31 -20.00
CA LEU A 112 -7.79 1.86 -21.24
C LEU A 112 -6.80 1.37 -22.30
N THR A 113 -5.55 1.86 -22.27
CA THR A 113 -4.46 1.47 -23.18
C THR A 113 -3.87 0.10 -22.85
N GLY A 114 -4.10 -0.44 -21.65
CA GLY A 114 -3.40 -1.64 -21.13
C GLY A 114 -2.22 -1.34 -20.21
N ALA A 115 -1.86 -0.06 -20.03
CA ALA A 115 -0.84 0.34 -19.06
C ALA A 115 -1.30 0.02 -17.63
N LEU A 116 -0.39 -0.49 -16.80
CA LEU A 116 -0.64 -0.71 -15.38
C LEU A 116 -0.48 0.62 -14.63
N ARG A 117 -1.34 0.84 -13.65
CA ARG A 117 -1.27 1.98 -12.73
C ARG A 117 -1.11 1.49 -11.30
N GLY A 118 -0.34 2.27 -10.55
CA GLY A 118 -0.13 2.04 -9.12
C GLY A 118 -1.43 2.06 -8.32
N VAL A 119 -1.46 1.26 -7.26
CA VAL A 119 -2.59 1.22 -6.31
C VAL A 119 -2.09 1.43 -4.88
N PRO A 120 -2.92 2.03 -4.00
CA PRO A 120 -2.52 2.24 -2.61
C PRO A 120 -2.39 0.91 -1.86
N GLY A 121 -1.50 0.85 -0.87
CA GLY A 121 -1.32 -0.34 -0.03
C GLY A 121 -0.63 -1.51 -0.76
N ALA A 122 0.21 -1.21 -1.75
CA ALA A 122 1.00 -2.22 -2.45
C ALA A 122 1.99 -2.92 -1.51
N ILE A 123 2.60 -2.18 -0.57
CA ILE A 123 3.51 -2.73 0.45
C ILE A 123 2.83 -3.78 1.34
N SER A 124 1.60 -3.52 1.80
CA SER A 124 0.82 -4.47 2.60
C SER A 124 0.44 -5.70 1.78
N SER A 125 0.01 -5.49 0.54
CA SER A 125 -0.35 -6.58 -0.38
C SER A 125 0.84 -7.50 -0.63
N ALA A 126 2.01 -6.92 -0.91
CA ALA A 126 3.24 -7.66 -1.16
C ALA A 126 3.71 -8.42 0.08
N THR A 127 3.72 -7.77 1.25
CA THR A 127 4.11 -8.40 2.51
C THR A 127 3.25 -9.63 2.82
N GLU A 128 1.93 -9.52 2.68
CA GLU A 128 1.00 -10.63 2.96
C GLU A 128 1.03 -11.72 1.88
N ALA A 129 1.27 -11.37 0.61
CA ALA A 129 1.49 -12.35 -0.46
C ALA A 129 2.74 -13.20 -0.18
N ILE A 130 3.85 -12.57 0.18
CA ILE A 130 5.12 -13.25 0.49
C ILE A 130 4.98 -14.13 1.74
N LYS A 131 4.32 -13.63 2.81
CA LYS A 131 4.02 -14.44 4.00
C LYS A 131 3.19 -15.67 3.68
N SER A 132 2.31 -15.59 2.67
CA SER A 132 1.51 -16.74 2.19
C SER A 132 2.26 -17.67 1.24
N GLY A 133 3.54 -17.42 0.96
CA GLY A 133 4.39 -18.24 0.10
C GLY A 133 4.20 -17.98 -1.40
N ARG A 134 3.54 -16.89 -1.79
CA ARG A 134 3.34 -16.49 -3.19
C ARG A 134 4.21 -15.29 -3.55
N LYS A 135 4.50 -15.15 -4.84
CA LYS A 135 5.07 -13.92 -5.40
C LYS A 135 3.95 -12.94 -5.74
N ILE A 136 4.25 -11.65 -5.81
CA ILE A 136 3.29 -10.64 -6.22
C ILE A 136 3.77 -9.92 -7.49
N ILE A 137 2.83 -9.62 -8.40
CA ILE A 137 3.05 -8.73 -9.53
C ILE A 137 2.25 -7.45 -9.30
N VAL A 138 2.94 -6.32 -9.30
CA VAL A 138 2.37 -4.98 -9.12
C VAL A 138 2.75 -4.06 -10.28
N ALA A 139 2.10 -2.90 -10.36
CA ALA A 139 2.49 -1.86 -11.30
C ALA A 139 3.89 -1.31 -10.99
N LYS A 140 4.64 -0.90 -12.02
CA LYS A 140 5.94 -0.22 -11.86
C LYS A 140 5.83 1.04 -10.99
N ASP A 141 4.71 1.75 -11.05
CA ASP A 141 4.42 2.92 -10.20
C ASP A 141 4.54 2.62 -8.69
N ASN A 142 4.34 1.36 -8.27
CA ASN A 142 4.49 0.95 -6.87
C ASN A 142 5.92 0.48 -6.53
N GLU A 143 6.89 0.56 -7.45
CA GLU A 143 8.26 0.06 -7.28
C GLU A 143 8.91 0.56 -6.00
N ASP A 144 8.78 1.85 -5.69
CA ASP A 144 9.39 2.45 -4.50
C ASP A 144 8.82 1.86 -3.19
N GLU A 145 7.52 1.54 -3.14
CA GLU A 145 6.87 0.93 -1.98
C GLU A 145 7.31 -0.53 -1.79
N VAL A 146 7.26 -1.32 -2.86
CA VAL A 146 7.62 -2.75 -2.78
C VAL A 146 9.13 -2.98 -2.79
N GLY A 147 9.93 -1.95 -3.11
CA GLY A 147 11.38 -1.95 -2.92
C GLY A 147 11.80 -1.93 -1.45
N LEU A 148 10.90 -1.51 -0.54
CA LEU A 148 11.18 -1.47 0.91
C LEU A 148 11.27 -2.85 1.57
N ILE A 149 10.63 -3.86 0.99
CA ILE A 149 10.64 -5.26 1.45
C ILE A 149 11.79 -6.06 0.84
N ASN A 150 12.92 -5.40 0.54
CA ASN A 150 14.09 -5.94 -0.16
C ASN A 150 13.80 -6.54 -1.55
N GLY A 151 12.60 -6.29 -2.10
CA GLY A 151 12.17 -6.76 -3.42
C GLY A 151 12.05 -8.29 -3.58
N GLU A 152 12.23 -9.07 -2.51
CA GLU A 152 12.08 -10.51 -2.58
C GLU A 152 10.62 -10.89 -2.81
N GLY A 153 10.36 -11.79 -3.77
CA GLY A 153 9.01 -12.21 -4.10
C GLY A 153 8.16 -11.16 -4.84
N CYS A 154 8.71 -9.99 -5.18
CA CYS A 154 8.00 -8.94 -5.92
C CYS A 154 8.47 -8.83 -7.36
N LEU A 155 7.52 -8.63 -8.26
CA LEU A 155 7.73 -8.34 -9.68
C LEU A 155 6.94 -7.10 -10.07
N ILE A 156 7.49 -6.33 -11.00
CA ILE A 156 6.92 -5.06 -11.45
C ILE A 156 6.66 -5.12 -12.96
N ALA A 157 5.56 -4.52 -13.40
CA ALA A 157 5.18 -4.44 -14.80
C ALA A 157 4.54 -3.09 -15.13
N ASP A 158 4.82 -2.60 -16.35
CA ASP A 158 4.25 -1.35 -16.88
C ASP A 158 2.98 -1.57 -17.71
N HIS A 159 2.76 -2.79 -18.21
CA HIS A 159 1.72 -3.07 -19.19
C HIS A 159 1.18 -4.50 -19.10
N LEU A 160 -0.11 -4.68 -19.40
CA LEU A 160 -0.79 -5.98 -19.38
C LEU A 160 -0.06 -7.02 -20.24
N GLN A 161 0.41 -6.60 -21.42
CA GLN A 161 1.20 -7.45 -22.32
C GLN A 161 2.47 -8.01 -21.67
N ALA A 162 3.16 -7.22 -20.84
CA ALA A 162 4.38 -7.67 -20.17
C ALA A 162 4.06 -8.76 -19.14
N VAL A 163 2.95 -8.61 -18.41
CA VAL A 163 2.46 -9.62 -17.46
C VAL A 163 2.07 -10.90 -18.19
N CYS A 164 1.32 -10.80 -19.29
CA CYS A 164 0.96 -11.97 -20.10
C CYS A 164 2.19 -12.69 -20.67
N ALA A 165 3.12 -11.95 -21.29
CA ALA A 165 4.34 -12.53 -21.84
C ALA A 165 5.20 -13.21 -20.76
N PHE A 166 5.20 -12.66 -19.54
CA PHE A 166 5.86 -13.29 -18.40
C PHE A 166 5.19 -14.60 -17.97
N LEU A 167 3.87 -14.62 -17.84
CA LEU A 167 3.13 -15.82 -17.45
C LEU A 167 3.26 -16.94 -18.48
N GLU A 168 3.48 -16.61 -19.76
CA GLU A 168 3.78 -17.58 -20.84
C GLU A 168 5.26 -17.98 -20.92
N GLY A 169 6.14 -17.40 -20.09
CA GLY A 169 7.58 -17.67 -20.11
C GLY A 169 8.34 -17.03 -21.29
N LYS A 170 7.73 -16.08 -22.00
CA LYS A 170 8.31 -15.37 -23.16
C LYS A 170 9.10 -14.12 -22.74
N HIS A 171 8.86 -13.60 -21.55
CA HIS A 171 9.50 -12.40 -21.01
C HIS A 171 9.80 -12.57 -19.52
N ALA A 172 10.79 -11.86 -19.00
CA ALA A 172 11.09 -11.81 -17.58
C ALA A 172 10.70 -10.43 -17.04
N LEU A 173 9.86 -10.39 -16.00
CA LEU A 173 9.56 -9.14 -15.31
C LEU A 173 10.74 -8.70 -14.46
N GLU A 174 10.90 -7.39 -14.33
CA GLU A 174 11.88 -6.78 -13.44
C GLU A 174 11.49 -7.01 -11.97
N ARG A 175 12.50 -6.99 -11.10
CA ARG A 175 12.31 -6.89 -9.65
C ARG A 175 12.41 -5.43 -9.24
N PRO A 176 11.64 -4.98 -8.24
CA PRO A 176 11.77 -3.63 -7.74
C PRO A 176 13.16 -3.41 -7.18
N LYS A 177 13.71 -2.22 -7.40
CA LYS A 177 15.01 -1.85 -6.83
C LYS A 177 14.90 -1.74 -5.30
N PRO A 178 15.79 -2.41 -4.54
CA PRO A 178 15.84 -2.22 -3.09
C PRO A 178 16.08 -0.74 -2.76
N THR A 179 15.32 -0.21 -1.81
CA THR A 179 15.57 1.13 -1.30
C THR A 179 16.57 1.06 -0.15
N ASP A 180 17.82 1.45 -0.43
CA ASP A 180 18.86 1.65 0.59
C ASP A 180 18.85 3.05 1.20
N ALA A 181 17.94 3.92 0.73
CA ALA A 181 17.92 5.33 1.11
C ALA A 181 17.46 5.51 2.56
N VAL A 182 18.39 5.40 3.51
CA VAL A 182 18.27 6.06 4.80
C VAL A 182 18.55 7.54 4.56
N SER A 183 17.55 8.27 4.11
CA SER A 183 17.63 9.73 4.19
C SER A 183 17.67 10.06 5.67
N ARG A 184 18.84 10.39 6.24
CA ARG A 184 18.86 11.13 7.50
C ARG A 184 18.58 12.57 7.14
N ALA A 185 17.30 12.94 7.10
CA ALA A 185 16.97 14.35 7.25
C ALA A 185 17.71 14.85 8.51
N LEU A 186 18.42 15.97 8.42
CA LEU A 186 19.14 16.57 9.54
C LEU A 186 18.15 16.73 10.70
N GLN A 187 18.21 15.81 11.67
CA GLN A 187 17.39 15.87 12.85
C GLN A 187 17.94 16.98 13.73
N HIS A 188 17.04 17.73 14.38
CA HIS A 188 17.44 18.78 15.30
C HIS A 188 18.22 18.18 16.48
N ASP A 189 19.34 18.80 16.83
CA ASP A 189 20.21 18.31 17.90
C ASP A 189 19.82 18.95 19.24
N LEU A 190 19.95 18.17 20.32
CA LEU A 190 19.81 18.67 21.69
C LEU A 190 20.90 19.69 22.05
N SER A 191 22.06 19.64 21.38
CA SER A 191 23.13 20.64 21.53
C SER A 191 22.69 22.06 21.16
N ASP A 192 21.68 22.21 20.32
CA ASP A 192 21.14 23.51 19.91
C ASP A 192 20.37 24.20 21.06
N VAL A 193 20.02 23.47 22.11
CA VAL A 193 19.28 24.01 23.26
C VAL A 193 20.26 24.57 24.29
N VAL A 194 20.24 25.89 24.46
CA VAL A 194 21.03 26.56 25.50
C VAL A 194 20.32 26.43 26.85
N GLY A 195 21.01 25.89 27.85
CA GLY A 195 20.46 25.66 29.19
C GLY A 195 19.48 24.48 29.26
N GLN A 196 18.49 24.55 30.17
CA GLN A 196 17.47 23.52 30.39
C GLN A 196 18.01 22.11 30.73
N GLU A 197 19.05 22.02 31.56
CA GLU A 197 19.73 20.75 31.88
C GLU A 197 18.77 19.66 32.42
N GLN A 198 17.81 20.05 33.26
CA GLN A 198 16.77 19.12 33.74
C GLN A 198 15.86 18.62 32.62
N GLY A 199 15.46 19.51 31.70
CA GLY A 199 14.62 19.17 30.54
C GLY A 199 15.34 18.28 29.54
N LYS A 200 16.62 18.59 29.25
CA LYS A 200 17.51 17.75 28.43
C LYS A 200 17.65 16.35 29.02
N ARG A 201 17.96 16.26 30.32
CA ARG A 201 18.09 14.98 31.01
C ARG A 201 16.79 14.19 31.00
N GLY A 202 15.66 14.86 31.19
CA GLY A 202 14.33 14.25 31.06
C GLY A 202 14.09 13.65 29.68
N LEU A 203 14.47 14.36 28.61
CA LEU A 203 14.38 13.84 27.24
C LEU A 203 15.27 12.62 27.00
N GLU A 204 16.51 12.65 27.48
CA GLU A 204 17.43 11.49 27.36
C GLU A 204 16.85 10.24 28.01
N ILE A 205 16.35 10.37 29.26
CA ILE A 205 15.72 9.26 29.98
C ILE A 205 14.47 8.78 29.24
N THR A 206 13.66 9.71 28.73
CA THR A 206 12.46 9.40 27.96
C THR A 206 12.79 8.63 26.69
N ALA A 207 13.80 9.07 25.94
CA ALA A 207 14.22 8.43 24.70
C ALA A 207 14.82 7.03 24.96
N ALA A 208 15.66 6.90 25.99
CA ALA A 208 16.26 5.62 26.36
C ALA A 208 15.21 4.62 26.87
N GLY A 209 14.25 5.07 27.67
CA GLY A 209 13.21 4.24 28.28
C GLY A 209 11.95 4.05 27.45
N ARG A 210 11.82 4.74 26.30
CA ARG A 210 10.59 4.82 25.49
C ARG A 210 9.38 5.23 26.35
N HIS A 211 9.56 6.22 27.22
CA HIS A 211 8.54 6.72 28.14
C HIS A 211 7.68 7.84 27.54
N ASN A 212 6.56 8.13 28.18
CA ASN A 212 5.80 9.36 27.94
C ASN A 212 6.39 10.51 28.77
N LEU A 213 6.46 11.71 28.18
CA LEU A 213 7.02 12.89 28.83
C LEU A 213 6.00 14.04 28.87
N LEU A 214 5.82 14.63 30.06
CA LEU A 214 5.06 15.85 30.26
C LEU A 214 6.00 16.99 30.64
N LEU A 215 6.07 18.03 29.79
CA LEU A 215 6.85 19.24 30.04
C LEU A 215 5.96 20.34 30.64
N ILE A 216 6.20 20.70 31.89
CA ILE A 216 5.46 21.75 32.61
C ILE A 216 6.36 22.98 32.80
N GLY A 217 5.85 24.17 32.47
CA GLY A 217 6.54 25.42 32.76
C GLY A 217 5.90 26.64 32.08
N PRO A 218 6.30 27.86 32.47
CA PRO A 218 5.79 29.11 31.89
C PRO A 218 5.91 29.17 30.34
N PRO A 219 5.10 29.96 29.64
CA PRO A 219 5.27 30.18 28.21
C PRO A 219 6.66 30.75 27.89
N GLY A 220 7.20 30.44 26.70
CA GLY A 220 8.53 30.92 26.27
C GLY A 220 9.74 30.19 26.85
N THR A 221 9.55 29.18 27.72
CA THR A 221 10.65 28.42 28.35
C THR A 221 11.32 27.36 27.45
N GLY A 222 10.97 27.29 26.17
CA GLY A 222 11.60 26.36 25.22
C GLY A 222 11.04 24.93 25.22
N LYS A 223 9.86 24.68 25.82
CA LYS A 223 9.22 23.35 25.85
C LYS A 223 9.05 22.72 24.45
N THR A 224 8.51 23.47 23.50
CA THR A 224 8.33 23.00 22.10
C THR A 224 9.67 22.76 21.43
N MET A 225 10.67 23.61 21.72
CA MET A 225 12.03 23.42 21.22
C MET A 225 12.58 22.09 21.72
N LEU A 226 12.57 21.83 23.03
CA LEU A 226 12.95 20.55 23.62
C LEU A 226 12.20 19.36 23.00
N ALA A 227 10.87 19.41 22.94
CA ALA A 227 10.05 18.31 22.41
C ALA A 227 10.41 17.93 20.96
N SER A 228 10.70 18.91 20.09
CA SER A 228 11.05 18.66 18.69
C SER A 228 12.43 18.02 18.45
N ARG A 229 13.28 17.93 19.48
CA ARG A 229 14.62 17.30 19.40
C ARG A 229 14.64 15.84 19.82
N ILE A 230 13.55 15.32 20.39
CA ILE A 230 13.49 13.93 20.87
C ILE A 230 13.78 12.91 19.77
N ASN A 231 13.38 13.19 18.53
CA ASN A 231 13.68 12.32 17.39
C ASN A 231 15.18 12.14 17.16
N GLY A 232 15.99 13.17 17.44
CA GLY A 232 17.45 13.12 17.37
C GLY A 232 18.10 12.18 18.39
N LEU A 233 17.40 11.87 19.48
CA LEU A 233 17.89 10.97 20.54
C LEU A 233 17.44 9.52 20.35
N LEU A 234 16.38 9.31 19.56
CA LEU A 234 15.82 7.99 19.37
C LEU A 234 16.58 7.21 18.30
N PRO A 235 16.78 5.89 18.46
CA PRO A 235 17.40 5.08 17.42
C PRO A 235 16.50 5.02 16.18
N ASP A 236 17.11 4.85 15.01
CA ASP A 236 16.41 4.59 13.75
C ASP A 236 15.42 3.40 13.90
N LEU A 237 14.37 3.38 13.08
CA LEU A 237 13.41 2.27 13.11
C LEU A 237 14.09 0.97 12.64
N SER A 238 13.73 -0.14 13.29
CA SER A 238 14.00 -1.47 12.73
C SER A 238 13.26 -1.66 11.40
N ASN A 239 13.64 -2.65 10.60
CA ASN A 239 12.95 -2.93 9.33
C ASN A 239 11.46 -3.21 9.52
N GLU A 240 11.11 -3.99 10.54
CA GLU A 240 9.72 -4.32 10.85
C GLU A 240 8.93 -3.06 11.24
N GLU A 241 9.44 -2.27 12.19
CA GLU A 241 8.81 -1.01 12.60
C GLU A 241 8.68 -0.03 11.41
N ALA A 242 9.68 0.02 10.54
CA ALA A 242 9.70 0.89 9.36
C ALA A 242 8.67 0.46 8.31
N LEU A 243 8.50 -0.85 8.07
CA LEU A 243 7.47 -1.38 7.17
C LEU A 243 6.06 -1.08 7.69
N GLU A 244 5.82 -1.21 9.00
CA GLU A 244 4.54 -0.85 9.61
C GLU A 244 4.22 0.64 9.42
N SER A 245 5.17 1.52 9.75
CA SER A 245 4.99 2.97 9.58
C SER A 245 4.83 3.36 8.11
N ALA A 246 5.56 2.71 7.20
CA ALA A 246 5.43 2.89 5.76
C ALA A 246 4.06 2.46 5.23
N ALA A 247 3.53 1.33 5.72
CA ALA A 247 2.20 0.84 5.36
C ALA A 247 1.08 1.81 5.79
N ILE A 248 1.24 2.49 6.93
CA ILE A 248 0.29 3.53 7.36
C ILE A 248 0.43 4.77 6.49
N LEU A 249 1.66 5.22 6.22
CA LEU A 249 1.92 6.44 5.45
C LEU A 249 1.49 6.29 3.98
N SER A 250 1.65 5.11 3.37
CA SER A 250 1.29 4.86 1.96
C SER A 250 -0.20 4.99 1.68
N LEU A 251 -1.06 4.83 2.71
CA LEU A 251 -2.50 5.07 2.60
C LEU A 251 -2.85 6.55 2.39
N VAL A 252 -1.96 7.46 2.78
CA VAL A 252 -2.17 8.91 2.68
C VAL A 252 -1.29 9.54 1.61
N ASN A 253 -0.03 9.12 1.52
CA ASN A 253 0.96 9.72 0.63
C ASN A 253 2.08 8.71 0.31
N ALA A 254 1.89 7.95 -0.78
CA ALA A 254 2.86 6.97 -1.26
C ALA A 254 4.22 7.62 -1.64
N GLU A 255 4.22 8.82 -2.22
CA GLU A 255 5.45 9.52 -2.63
C GLU A 255 6.38 9.90 -1.46
N SER A 256 5.82 10.01 -0.26
CA SER A 256 6.58 10.39 0.95
C SER A 256 7.19 9.19 1.68
N VAL A 257 6.75 7.97 1.35
CA VAL A 257 7.17 6.73 2.03
C VAL A 257 8.67 6.53 1.91
N GLN A 258 9.23 6.66 0.71
CA GLN A 258 10.67 6.48 0.48
C GLN A 258 11.50 7.55 1.20
N LYS A 259 11.02 8.79 1.27
CA LYS A 259 11.71 9.91 1.92
C LYS A 259 11.79 9.77 3.44
N GLN A 260 10.81 9.08 4.03
CA GLN A 260 10.71 8.86 5.48
C GLN A 260 11.13 7.44 5.88
N TRP A 261 11.76 6.69 4.98
CA TRP A 261 12.17 5.32 5.24
C TRP A 261 13.15 5.24 6.43
N ARG A 262 12.83 4.34 7.38
CA ARG A 262 13.50 4.15 8.69
C ARG A 262 13.60 5.38 9.59
N GLN A 263 12.99 6.52 9.23
CA GLN A 263 12.90 7.68 10.12
C GLN A 263 11.74 7.50 11.09
N ARG A 264 11.90 7.97 12.33
CA ARG A 264 10.79 8.03 13.28
C ARG A 264 9.80 9.11 12.86
N PRO A 265 8.50 8.78 12.67
CA PRO A 265 7.49 9.79 12.43
C PRO A 265 7.45 10.80 13.59
N PHE A 266 7.39 12.09 13.27
CA PHE A 266 7.17 13.14 14.24
C PHE A 266 5.89 13.88 13.88
N ARG A 267 4.90 13.82 14.76
CA ARG A 267 3.61 14.49 14.59
C ARG A 267 3.44 15.53 15.67
N SER A 268 3.13 16.76 15.26
CA SER A 268 2.84 17.87 16.15
C SER A 268 1.55 18.54 15.68
N PRO A 269 0.39 17.89 15.86
CA PRO A 269 -0.89 18.45 15.47
C PRO A 269 -1.09 19.84 16.07
N HIS A 270 -1.77 20.70 15.32
CA HIS A 270 -2.18 22.00 15.85
C HIS A 270 -3.13 21.79 17.04
N HIS A 271 -3.06 22.64 18.05
CA HIS A 271 -3.87 22.52 19.27
C HIS A 271 -5.40 22.59 19.01
N SER A 272 -5.80 23.11 17.84
CA SER A 272 -7.18 23.12 17.36
C SER A 272 -7.58 21.89 16.53
N ALA A 273 -6.73 20.85 16.47
CA ALA A 273 -7.03 19.63 15.74
C ALA A 273 -8.28 18.94 16.32
N SER A 274 -9.20 18.56 15.45
CA SER A 274 -10.41 17.84 15.86
C SER A 274 -10.08 16.42 16.33
N LEU A 275 -10.98 15.83 17.11
CA LEU A 275 -10.85 14.43 17.51
C LEU A 275 -10.73 13.50 16.29
N THR A 276 -11.45 13.80 15.21
CA THR A 276 -11.38 13.06 13.94
C THR A 276 -10.01 13.20 13.26
N ALA A 277 -9.36 14.37 13.31
CA ALA A 277 -8.00 14.53 12.77
C ALA A 277 -6.97 13.75 13.60
N MET A 278 -7.19 13.66 14.92
CA MET A 278 -6.31 12.93 15.84
C MET A 278 -6.42 11.42 15.67
N VAL A 279 -7.64 10.89 15.72
CA VAL A 279 -7.91 9.44 15.69
C VAL A 279 -7.92 8.89 14.27
N GLY A 280 -8.34 9.72 13.30
CA GLY A 280 -8.67 9.28 11.94
C GLY A 280 -10.17 9.15 11.75
N GLY A 281 -10.58 8.94 10.50
CA GLY A 281 -12.00 8.84 10.12
C GLY A 281 -12.27 9.21 8.68
N GLY A 282 -13.55 9.45 8.37
CA GLY A 282 -14.04 9.70 7.01
C GLY A 282 -15.02 8.63 6.55
N ALA A 283 -15.67 8.87 5.41
CA ALA A 283 -16.52 7.86 4.76
C ALA A 283 -15.69 6.62 4.36
N ILE A 284 -14.44 6.86 3.93
CA ILE A 284 -13.38 5.87 3.83
C ILE A 284 -12.42 6.15 5.00
N PRO A 285 -12.31 5.27 6.01
CA PRO A 285 -11.51 5.53 7.19
C PRO A 285 -10.02 5.71 6.85
N GLY A 286 -9.51 6.93 7.00
CA GLY A 286 -8.09 7.24 6.88
C GLY A 286 -7.38 7.30 8.24
N PRO A 287 -6.05 7.13 8.29
CA PRO A 287 -5.29 7.25 9.52
C PRO A 287 -5.27 8.70 10.04
N GLY A 288 -5.42 8.88 11.35
CA GLY A 288 -5.23 10.17 12.01
C GLY A 288 -3.79 10.42 12.45
N GLU A 289 -3.56 11.55 13.10
CA GLU A 289 -2.23 11.95 13.63
C GLU A 289 -1.63 10.92 14.59
N ILE A 290 -2.46 10.21 15.37
CA ILE A 290 -2.00 9.13 16.26
C ILE A 290 -1.43 7.96 15.44
N SER A 291 -2.18 7.50 14.44
CA SER A 291 -1.74 6.41 13.56
C SER A 291 -0.52 6.81 12.74
N LEU A 292 -0.48 8.05 12.26
CA LEU A 292 0.67 8.59 11.52
C LEU A 292 1.91 8.82 12.39
N ALA A 293 1.78 8.75 13.72
CA ALA A 293 2.87 8.77 14.68
C ALA A 293 3.31 7.36 15.12
N HIS A 294 2.79 6.30 14.51
CA HIS A 294 3.12 4.91 14.85
C HIS A 294 4.63 4.65 14.81
N ASN A 295 5.14 3.98 15.84
CA ASN A 295 6.58 3.79 16.12
C ASN A 295 7.41 5.09 16.25
N GLY A 296 6.76 6.25 16.31
CA GLY A 296 7.36 7.57 16.37
C GLY A 296 6.95 8.36 17.60
N VAL A 297 6.81 9.67 17.42
CA VAL A 297 6.51 10.62 18.48
C VAL A 297 5.32 11.49 18.08
N LEU A 298 4.34 11.56 18.97
CA LEU A 298 3.22 12.50 18.91
C LEU A 298 3.39 13.56 20.00
N VAL A 299 3.57 14.82 19.59
CA VAL A 299 3.63 15.96 20.50
C VAL A 299 2.27 16.63 20.55
N MET A 300 1.69 16.66 21.76
CA MET A 300 0.44 17.36 22.02
C MET A 300 0.74 18.65 22.78
N THR A 301 0.29 19.78 22.24
CA THR A 301 0.30 21.05 22.97
C THR A 301 -1.07 21.22 23.64
N PRO A 302 -1.16 21.26 24.98
CA PRO A 302 -2.44 21.51 25.64
C PRO A 302 -2.90 22.93 25.33
N THR A 303 -4.17 23.06 24.94
CA THR A 303 -4.92 24.32 25.06
C THR A 303 -5.13 24.62 26.54
N TYR A 304 -4.72 25.80 26.98
CA TYR A 304 -5.16 26.39 28.24
C TYR A 304 -6.48 27.12 28.05
#